data_AF-A0A382UAE0-F1
#
_entry.id   AF-A0A382UAE0-F1
#
_cell.length_a   1.000
_cell.length_b   1.000
_cell.length_c   1.000
_cell.angle_alpha   90.00
_cell.angle_beta   90.00
_cell.angle_gamma   90.00
#
_symmetry.space_group_name_H-M   'P 1'
#
loop_
_entity.id
_entity.type
_entity.pdbx_description
1 polymer ?
#
loop_
_entity_poly.entity_id
_entity_poly.type
_entity_poly.pdbx_seq_one_letter_code
_entity_poly.pdbx_strand_id
1 'polypeptide(L)' 'MQYDPLLPTVQENPYPYYSYMRRHAPLYWIESLQAWAVSRYADVDAAIRDPEAFSSAGFIATIFGDLNPVPEVSWM' A
#
# COMPACT_ATOMS: atom_id res chain seq x y z
N MET A 1 15.88 -9.03 -0.16
CA MET A 1 14.62 -9.67 0.28
C MET A 1 13.50 -9.10 -0.58
N GLN A 2 12.65 -9.95 -1.16
CA GLN A 2 11.50 -9.50 -1.95
C GLN A 2 10.36 -9.17 -0.99
N TYR A 3 9.74 -8.00 -1.15
CA TYR A 3 8.56 -7.59 -0.38
C TYR A 3 7.37 -7.46 -1.31
N ASP A 4 6.28 -8.12 -0.95
CA ASP A 4 4.97 -7.95 -1.56
C ASP A 4 3.91 -8.22 -0.47
N PRO A 5 3.10 -7.22 -0.07
CA PRO A 5 2.12 -7.37 1.00
C PRO A 5 0.96 -8.33 0.66
N LEU A 6 0.82 -8.73 -0.61
CA LEU A 6 -0.20 -9.68 -1.05
C LEU A 6 0.24 -11.14 -0.90
N LEU A 7 1.53 -11.40 -0.64
CA LEU A 7 2.01 -12.77 -0.45
C LEU A 7 1.62 -13.31 0.94
N PRO A 8 1.08 -14.54 1.04
CA PRO A 8 0.68 -15.14 2.33
C PRO A 8 1.80 -15.15 3.37
N THR A 9 3.04 -15.42 2.94
CA THR A 9 4.22 -15.46 3.83
C THR A 9 4.56 -14.09 4.41
N VAL A 10 4.25 -13.00 3.70
CA VAL A 10 4.41 -11.63 4.21
C VAL A 10 3.28 -11.28 5.16
N GLN A 11 2.06 -11.73 4.88
CA GLN A 11 0.89 -11.49 5.74
C GLN A 11 0.99 -12.25 7.07
N GLU A 12 1.47 -13.50 7.04
CA GLU A 12 1.66 -14.32 8.25
C GLU A 12 2.70 -13.73 9.20
N ASN A 13 3.79 -13.16 8.67
CA ASN A 13 4.85 -12.57 9.48
C ASN A 13 5.50 -11.36 8.76
N PRO A 14 4.91 -10.16 8.86
CA PRO A 14 5.37 -8.99 8.11
C PRO A 14 6.60 -8.31 8.72
N TYR A 15 6.84 -8.49 10.03
CA TYR A 15 7.85 -7.72 10.76
C TYR A 15 9.30 -7.90 10.26
N PRO A 16 9.76 -9.10 9.86
CA PRO A 16 11.05 -9.28 9.22
C PRO A 16 11.21 -8.45 7.94
N TYR A 17 10.16 -8.40 7.10
CA TYR A 17 10.16 -7.62 5.87
C TYR A 17 10.21 -6.12 6.17
N TYR A 18 9.40 -5.62 7.10
CA TYR A 18 9.45 -4.21 7.51
C TYR A 18 10.82 -3.80 8.08
N SER A 19 11.42 -4.69 8.88
CA SER A 19 12.76 -4.52 9.45
C SER A 19 13.83 -4.41 8.36
N TYR A 20 13.75 -5.27 7.35
CA TYR A 20 14.62 -5.22 6.17
C TYR A 20 14.42 -3.94 5.37
N MET A 21 13.17 -3.59 5.03
CA MET A 21 12.85 -2.41 4.21
C MET A 21 13.35 -1.12 4.87
N ARG A 22 13.09 -0.91 6.17
CA ARG A 22 13.55 0.30 6.87
C ARG A 22 15.07 0.51 6.80
N ARG A 23 15.84 -0.59 6.81
CA ARG A 23 17.31 -0.56 6.78
C ARG A 23 17.87 -0.48 5.36
N HIS A 24 17.32 -1.25 4.42
CA HIS A 24 17.98 -1.54 3.14
C HIS A 24 17.18 -1.09 1.92
N ALA A 25 15.87 -0.93 2.01
CA ALA A 25 15.00 -0.55 0.90
C ALA A 25 13.84 0.34 1.40
N PRO A 26 14.14 1.58 1.86
CA PRO A 26 13.15 2.43 2.52
C PRO A 26 12.01 2.84 1.59
N LEU A 27 12.30 2.92 0.29
CA LEU A 27 11.37 3.06 -0.82
C LEU A 27 11.53 1.83 -1.72
N TYR A 28 10.45 1.08 -1.94
CA TYR A 28 10.47 -0.20 -2.67
C TYR A 28 9.32 -0.27 -3.68
N TRP A 29 9.62 -0.62 -4.94
CA TRP A 29 8.60 -0.82 -5.97
C TRP A 29 7.96 -2.21 -5.86
N ILE A 30 6.63 -2.26 -5.76
CA ILE A 30 5.86 -3.50 -5.70
C ILE A 30 5.19 -3.70 -7.07
N GLU A 31 5.72 -4.63 -7.87
CA GLU A 31 5.22 -4.91 -9.21
C GLU A 31 3.74 -5.33 -9.22
N SER A 32 3.31 -6.18 -8.27
CA SER A 32 1.93 -6.69 -8.20
C SER A 32 0.89 -5.60 -7.93
N LEU A 33 1.29 -4.52 -7.26
CA LEU A 33 0.44 -3.38 -6.94
C LEU A 33 0.66 -2.18 -7.85
N GLN A 34 1.69 -2.22 -8.70
CA GLN A 34 2.16 -1.05 -9.47
C GLN A 34 2.29 0.19 -8.58
N ALA A 35 2.86 0.00 -7.38
CA ALA A 35 2.89 1.01 -6.34
C ALA A 35 4.22 1.02 -5.59
N TRP A 36 4.53 2.17 -5.00
CA TRP A 36 5.66 2.34 -4.10
C TRP A 36 5.27 2.04 -2.65
N ALA A 37 6.07 1.24 -1.97
CA ALA A 37 6.01 1.09 -0.52
C ALA A 37 7.05 1.97 0.17
N VAL A 38 6.59 2.72 1.17
CA VAL A 38 7.39 3.57 2.04
C VAL A 38 7.43 2.95 3.43
N SER A 39 8.61 2.79 4.03
CA SER A 39 8.75 2.01 5.26
C SER A 39 9.33 2.75 6.47
N ARG A 40 9.99 3.89 6.28
CA ARG A 40 10.52 4.70 7.39
C ARG A 40 9.42 5.57 7.97
N TYR A 41 9.41 5.66 9.30
CA TYR A 41 8.40 6.42 10.03
C TYR A 41 8.31 7.88 9.57
N ALA A 42 9.45 8.57 9.46
CA ALA A 42 9.47 9.99 9.06
C ALA A 42 8.87 10.21 7.67
N ASP A 43 9.16 9.32 6.72
CA ASP A 43 8.66 9.42 5.34
C ASP A 43 7.14 9.15 5.29
N VAL A 44 6.65 8.20 6.09
CA VAL A 44 5.22 7.90 6.21
C VAL A 44 4.46 9.03 6.90
N ASP A 45 4.96 9.56 8.02
CA ASP A 45 4.34 10.68 8.75
C ASP A 45 4.29 11.95 7.86
N ALA A 46 5.35 12.22 7.10
CA ALA A 46 5.35 13.33 6.14
C ALA A 46 4.31 13.14 5.04
N ALA A 47 4.25 11.95 4.42
CA ALA A 47 3.32 11.68 3.32
C ALA A 47 1.85 11.78 3.74
N ILE A 48 1.49 11.23 4.91
CA ILE A 48 0.10 11.25 5.41
C ILE A 48 -0.36 12.69 5.75
N ARG A 49 0.59 13.60 6.04
CA ARG A 49 0.31 15.02 6.36
C ARG A 49 0.24 15.94 5.15
N ASP A 50 0.62 15.46 3.96
CA ASP A 50 0.62 16.24 2.72
C ASP A 50 -0.40 15.66 1.72
N PRO A 51 -1.71 15.92 1.91
CA PRO A 51 -2.75 15.41 1.02
C PRO A 51 -2.76 16.10 -0.36
N GLU A 52 -2.08 17.24 -0.50
CA GLU A 52 -1.92 17.91 -1.80
C GLU A 52 -0.96 17.11 -2.69
N ALA A 53 0.16 16.64 -2.13
CA ALA A 53 1.08 15.75 -2.84
C ALA A 53 0.62 14.28 -2.86
N PHE A 54 -0.01 13.78 -1.79
CA PHE A 54 -0.39 12.37 -1.60
C PHE A 54 -1.91 12.22 -1.38
N SER A 55 -2.68 12.52 -2.42
CA SER A 55 -4.15 12.47 -2.37
C SER A 55 -4.72 11.05 -2.21
N SER A 56 -5.78 10.93 -1.40
CA SER A 56 -6.59 9.70 -1.28
C SER A 56 -7.75 9.63 -2.29
N ALA A 57 -8.00 10.69 -3.08
CA ALA A 57 -9.18 10.77 -3.95
C ALA A 57 -9.24 9.65 -5.02
N GLY A 58 -8.07 9.15 -5.47
CA GLY A 58 -7.98 8.06 -6.44
C GLY A 58 -8.11 6.66 -5.85
N PHE A 59 -8.05 6.50 -4.53
CA PHE A 59 -7.87 5.19 -3.91
C PHE A 59 -9.01 4.20 -4.20
N ILE A 60 -10.25 4.67 -4.15
CA ILE A 60 -11.44 3.86 -4.45
C ILE A 60 -11.42 3.39 -5.91
N ALA A 61 -11.09 4.28 -6.85
CA ALA A 61 -10.98 3.91 -8.27
C ALA A 61 -9.86 2.88 -8.50
N THR A 62 -8.73 3.01 -7.80
CA THR A 62 -7.60 2.06 -7.89
C THR A 62 -7.94 0.68 -7.33
N ILE A 63 -8.69 0.59 -6.23
CA ILE A 63 -9.02 -0.69 -5.58
C ILE A 63 -10.18 -1.41 -6.26
N PHE A 64 -11.22 -0.68 -6.63
CA PHE A 64 -12.46 -1.26 -7.14
C PHE A 64 -12.53 -1.31 -8.67
N GLY A 65 -11.74 -0.51 -9.39
CA GLY A 65 -11.75 -0.48 -10.85
C GLY A 65 -13.16 -0.29 -11.40
N ASP A 66 -13.62 -1.25 -12.21
CA ASP A 66 -14.96 -1.27 -12.82
C ASP A 66 -16.10 -1.44 -11.79
N LEU A 67 -15.79 -1.77 -10.54
CA LEU A 67 -16.74 -1.85 -9.42
C LEU A 67 -16.91 -0.49 -8.71
N ASN A 68 -16.58 0.63 -9.35
CA ASN A 68 -16.80 1.97 -8.81
C ASN A 68 -17.75 2.79 -9.72
N PRO A 69 -18.97 3.16 -9.26
CA PRO A 69 -19.47 2.98 -7.90
C PRO A 69 -19.75 1.50 -7.57
N VAL A 70 -19.61 1.14 -6.29
CA VAL A 70 -19.87 -0.22 -5.80
C VAL A 70 -21.28 -0.63 -6.23
N PRO A 71 -21.44 -1.77 -6.95
CA PRO A 71 -22.76 -2.20 -7.41
C PRO A 71 -23.73 -2.37 -6.22
N GLU A 72 -24.96 -1.90 -6.37
CA GLU A 72 -26.00 -2.15 -5.38
C GLU A 72 -26.28 -3.66 -5.31
N VAL A 73 -26.06 -4.27 -4.14
CA VAL A 73 -26.41 -5.67 -3.87
C VAL A 73 -27.74 -5.73 -3.12
N SER A 74 -28.71 -6.43 -3.71
CA SER A 74 -30.12 -6.47 -3.24
C SER A 74 -30.36 -7.22 -1.90
N TRP A 75 -29.33 -7.64 -1.17
CA TRP A 75 -29.46 -8.49 0.02
C TRP A 75 -28.96 -7.88 1.32
N MET A 76 -28.90 -6.54 1.39
CA MET A 76 -28.84 -5.79 2.65
C MET A 76 -30.03 -4.83 2.78
#